data_AF-A0A7Y9VSD8-F1
#
_entry.id   AF-A0A7Y9VSD8-F1
#
_cell.length_a   1.000
_cell.length_b   1.000
_cell.length_c   1.000
_cell.angle_alpha   90.00
_cell.angle_beta   90.00
_cell.angle_gamma   90.00
#
_symmetry.space_group_name_H-M   'P 1'
#
loop_
_entity.id
_entity.type
_entity.pdbx_description
1 polymer ?
#
loop_
_entity_poly.entity_id
_entity_poly.type
_entity_poly.pdbx_seq_one_letter_code
_entity_poly.pdbx_strand_id
1 'polypeptide(L)'
;MQTSGTLVFSSYPDRAIRSLARGRAVRDSYEAIGSNMAAKKGGKKKEPRLERFDDSFVIPDKKGNGQIRIQYLKNAETGQVITYSMAYINATICPVDNGRVIGYDNAHGEHHKHDMGVYVPVEFESLERTLELFQDQWHQYLKLRKSK
;
A
#
# COMPACT_ATOMS: atom_id res chain seq x y z
N MET A 1 0.76 -4.64 -40.80
CA MET A 1 0.46 -3.50 -39.90
C MET A 1 -0.07 -4.06 -38.59
N GLN A 2 0.35 -3.46 -37.48
CA GLN A 2 -0.04 -3.64 -36.06
C GLN A 2 1.13 -4.14 -35.20
N THR A 3 1.92 -3.16 -34.74
CA THR A 3 2.85 -3.30 -33.64
C THR A 3 2.03 -3.36 -32.35
N SER A 4 2.00 -4.53 -31.72
CA SER A 4 1.52 -4.74 -30.36
C SER A 4 2.42 -3.93 -29.42
N GLY A 5 2.01 -2.70 -29.12
CA GLY A 5 2.70 -1.86 -28.15
C GLY A 5 2.52 -2.47 -26.77
N THR A 6 3.51 -3.24 -26.31
CA THR A 6 3.66 -3.65 -24.91
C THR A 6 3.58 -2.39 -24.06
N LEU A 7 2.42 -2.18 -23.41
CA LEU A 7 2.22 -1.06 -22.50
C LEU A 7 3.15 -1.31 -21.31
N VAL A 8 4.33 -0.67 -21.32
CA VAL A 8 5.30 -0.69 -20.21
C VAL A 8 4.71 0.15 -19.05
N PHE A 9 3.67 -0.39 -18.41
CA PHE A 9 3.19 0.04 -17.09
C PHE A 9 3.84 -0.77 -15.96
N SER A 10 4.55 -1.85 -16.30
CA SER A 10 5.23 -2.78 -15.40
C SER A 10 6.33 -2.18 -14.51
N SER A 11 6.67 -0.89 -14.63
CA SER A 11 7.80 -0.32 -13.87
C SER A 11 7.41 0.24 -12.50
N TYR A 12 6.13 0.49 -12.21
CA TYR A 12 5.69 1.08 -10.96
C TYR A 12 4.51 0.31 -10.37
N PRO A 13 4.54 -0.12 -9.09
CA PRO A 13 5.66 -0.18 -8.14
C PRO A 13 6.21 -1.63 -7.99
N ASP A 14 6.84 -2.17 -9.03
CA ASP A 14 7.39 -3.54 -9.05
C ASP A 14 8.36 -3.82 -7.88
N ARG A 15 9.09 -2.79 -7.43
CA ARG A 15 9.98 -2.92 -6.26
C ARG A 15 9.24 -3.23 -4.96
N ALA A 16 8.04 -2.66 -4.75
CA ALA A 16 7.23 -2.95 -3.57
C ALA A 16 6.75 -4.41 -3.61
N ILE A 17 6.26 -4.87 -4.77
CA ILE A 17 5.85 -6.27 -4.99
C ILE A 17 7.02 -7.21 -4.69
N ARG A 18 8.21 -6.94 -5.25
CA ARG A 18 9.41 -7.74 -4.98
C ARG A 18 9.83 -7.69 -3.51
N SER A 19 9.61 -6.55 -2.84
CA SER A 19 9.91 -6.42 -1.41
C SER A 19 8.99 -7.29 -0.57
N LEU A 20 7.70 -7.34 -0.91
CA LEU A 20 6.73 -8.23 -0.28
C LEU A 20 7.02 -9.71 -0.57
N ALA A 21 7.32 -10.07 -1.82
CA ALA A 21 7.62 -11.44 -2.26
C ALA A 21 8.90 -12.05 -1.66
N ARG A 22 9.82 -11.24 -1.14
CA ARG A 22 11.03 -11.72 -0.43
C ARG A 22 10.73 -12.16 1.01
N GLY A 23 9.57 -11.81 1.54
CA GLY A 23 9.07 -12.35 2.80
C GLY A 23 8.50 -13.75 2.58
N ARG A 24 8.99 -14.73 3.31
CA ARG A 24 8.43 -16.09 3.33
C ARG A 24 6.92 -15.99 3.60
N ALA A 25 6.10 -16.63 2.76
CA ALA A 25 4.65 -16.65 2.93
C ALA A 25 4.29 -17.20 4.32
N VAL A 26 3.97 -16.31 5.25
CA VAL A 26 3.27 -16.65 6.48
C VAL A 26 1.82 -16.27 6.19
N ARG A 27 1.00 -17.30 6.03
CA ARG A 27 -0.44 -17.18 5.82
C ARG A 27 -1.01 -16.53 7.08
N ASP A 28 -1.56 -15.33 6.93
CA ASP A 28 -2.08 -14.52 8.04
C ASP A 28 -3.05 -15.32 8.92
N SER A 29 -2.66 -15.50 10.19
CA SER A 29 -3.59 -15.89 11.24
C SER A 29 -4.20 -14.62 11.82
N TYR A 30 -5.41 -14.29 11.36
CA TYR A 30 -6.31 -13.39 12.05
C TYR A 30 -6.74 -14.06 13.37
N GLU A 31 -6.01 -13.81 14.46
CA GLU A 31 -6.52 -14.04 15.81
C GLU A 31 -6.44 -12.75 16.64
N ALA A 32 -7.64 -12.18 16.80
CA ALA A 32 -8.17 -11.59 18.03
C ALA A 32 -7.37 -10.46 18.70
N ILE A 33 -7.78 -9.24 18.38
CA ILE A 33 -7.80 -8.16 19.38
C ILE A 33 -9.04 -8.43 20.27
N GLY A 34 -8.86 -9.17 21.37
CA GLY A 34 -9.94 -9.49 22.31
C GLY A 34 -9.52 -10.37 23.49
N SER A 35 -9.14 -9.74 24.60
CA SER A 35 -9.19 -10.19 26.00
C SER A 35 -9.00 -11.68 26.37
N ASN A 36 -7.88 -12.03 27.04
CA ASN A 36 -7.90 -12.49 28.46
C ASN A 36 -6.52 -12.78 29.07
N MET A 37 -6.46 -12.65 30.40
CA MET A 37 -5.29 -12.73 31.28
C MET A 37 -4.71 -14.15 31.47
N ALA A 38 -3.38 -14.26 31.52
CA ALA A 38 -2.65 -15.12 32.47
C ALA A 38 -1.18 -14.69 32.52
N ALA A 39 -0.73 -14.18 33.66
CA ALA A 39 0.65 -13.77 33.89
C ALA A 39 1.58 -15.00 33.91
N LYS A 40 2.45 -15.15 32.89
CA LYS A 40 3.68 -15.92 33.00
C LYS A 40 4.88 -14.99 33.09
N LYS A 41 5.54 -15.00 34.26
CA LYS A 41 6.82 -14.33 34.54
C LYS A 41 7.94 -14.92 33.69
N GLY A 42 8.83 -14.06 33.21
CA GLY A 42 10.26 -14.39 33.09
C GLY A 42 10.77 -14.85 31.72
N GLY A 43 10.60 -14.03 30.69
CA GLY A 43 11.48 -14.02 29.52
C GLY A 43 11.71 -12.56 29.13
N LYS A 44 12.95 -12.12 28.93
CA LYS A 44 13.20 -10.80 28.32
C LYS A 44 12.49 -10.82 26.96
N LYS A 45 11.38 -10.09 26.81
CA LYS A 45 10.74 -9.93 25.49
C LYS A 45 11.80 -9.34 24.58
N LYS A 46 12.25 -10.13 23.61
CA LYS A 46 13.17 -9.65 22.58
C LYS A 46 12.40 -8.60 21.80
N GLU A 47 12.93 -7.39 21.71
CA GLU A 47 12.32 -6.33 20.90
C GLU A 47 12.05 -6.88 19.49
N PRO A 48 10.85 -6.67 18.93
CA PRO A 48 10.51 -7.22 17.63
C PRO A 48 11.44 -6.62 16.58
N ARG A 49 12.05 -7.48 15.75
CA ARG A 49 12.82 -7.02 14.61
C ARG A 49 11.86 -6.42 13.59
N LEU A 50 12.08 -5.16 13.20
CA LEU A 50 11.23 -4.46 12.25
C LEU A 50 11.86 -4.42 10.86
N GLU A 51 11.03 -4.61 9.84
CA GLU A 51 11.35 -4.38 8.43
C GLU A 51 10.60 -3.15 7.95
N ARG A 52 11.33 -2.15 7.47
CA ARG A 52 10.77 -0.91 6.91
C ARG A 52 11.02 -0.86 5.40
N PHE A 53 9.99 -0.44 4.67
CA PHE A 53 10.07 -0.07 3.27
C PHE A 53 9.57 1.36 3.09
N ASP A 54 10.25 2.12 2.24
CA ASP A 54 9.93 3.50 1.90
C ASP A 54 10.44 3.74 0.48
N ASP A 55 9.54 3.85 -0.49
CA ASP A 55 9.90 4.14 -1.86
C ASP A 55 8.91 5.11 -2.50
N SER A 56 9.40 5.88 -3.46
CA SER A 56 8.59 6.87 -4.16
C SER A 56 9.00 7.01 -5.61
N PHE A 57 8.00 7.25 -6.46
CA PHE A 57 8.14 7.25 -7.90
C PHE A 57 7.41 8.45 -8.49
N VAL A 58 8.16 9.36 -9.11
CA VAL A 58 7.56 10.49 -9.83
C VAL A 58 7.07 10.00 -11.19
N ILE A 59 5.82 10.32 -11.52
CA ILE A 59 5.20 9.99 -12.78
C ILE A 59 5.44 11.17 -13.73
N PRO A 60 6.09 10.95 -14.90
CA PRO A 60 6.29 12.02 -15.87
C PRO A 60 4.98 12.65 -16.33
N ASP A 61 4.98 13.94 -16.63
CA ASP A 61 3.79 14.70 -17.06
C ASP A 61 3.03 14.02 -18.21
N LYS A 62 3.76 13.60 -19.25
CA LYS A 62 3.22 12.86 -20.41
C LYS A 62 2.53 11.54 -20.06
N LYS A 63 2.81 10.96 -18.88
CA LYS A 63 2.21 9.73 -18.38
C LYS A 63 1.16 9.98 -17.30
N GLY A 64 0.95 11.24 -16.93
CA GLY A 64 -0.13 11.61 -16.03
C GLY A 64 0.23 12.50 -14.85
N ASN A 65 1.50 12.88 -14.71
CA ASN A 65 2.02 13.68 -13.60
C ASN A 65 1.74 13.05 -12.21
N GLY A 66 2.30 13.64 -11.17
CA GLY A 66 2.14 13.24 -9.78
C GLY A 66 3.22 12.25 -9.32
N GLN A 67 2.97 11.63 -8.18
CA GLN A 67 3.90 10.75 -7.49
C GLN A 67 3.16 9.54 -6.93
N ILE A 68 3.76 8.36 -7.01
CA ILE A 68 3.40 7.23 -6.14
C ILE A 68 4.33 7.23 -4.95
N ARG A 69 3.80 7.05 -3.75
CA ARG A 69 4.57 6.80 -2.54
C ARG A 69 4.05 5.55 -1.86
N ILE A 70 4.96 4.67 -1.44
CA ILE A 70 4.63 3.42 -0.75
C ILE A 70 5.56 3.28 0.44
N GLN A 71 4.96 3.13 1.61
CA GLN A 71 5.63 2.96 2.88
C GLN A 71 4.96 1.83 3.65
N TYR A 72 5.77 0.98 4.28
CA TYR A 72 5.24 0.04 5.25
C TYR A 72 6.27 -0.30 6.32
N LEU A 73 5.77 -0.69 7.49
CA LEU A 73 6.52 -1.23 8.60
C LEU A 73 5.87 -2.55 9.00
N LYS A 74 6.64 -3.63 8.97
CA LYS A 74 6.17 -4.96 9.40
C LYS A 74 7.15 -5.60 10.37
N ASN A 75 6.65 -6.52 11.17
CA ASN A 75 7.49 -7.41 11.95
C ASN A 75 8.22 -8.37 11.00
N ALA A 76 9.55 -8.38 11.07
CA ALA A 76 10.39 -9.18 10.18
C ALA A 76 10.33 -10.68 10.47
N GLU A 77 9.88 -11.07 11.67
CA GLU A 77 9.76 -12.47 12.09
C GLU A 77 8.37 -13.03 11.81
N THR A 78 7.32 -12.27 12.12
CA THR A 78 5.92 -12.73 11.97
C THR A 78 5.26 -12.31 10.66
N GLY A 79 5.81 -11.31 9.97
CA GLY A 79 5.17 -10.69 8.81
C GLY A 79 4.07 -9.69 9.16
N GLN A 80 3.69 -9.56 10.44
CA GLN A 80 2.60 -8.70 10.88
C GLN A 80 2.84 -7.24 10.47
N VAL A 81 1.88 -6.67 9.75
CA VAL A 81 1.91 -5.28 9.32
C VAL A 81 1.55 -4.38 10.50
N ILE A 82 2.42 -3.41 10.79
CA ILE A 82 2.24 -2.43 11.86
C ILE A 82 1.64 -1.15 11.26
N THR A 83 2.27 -0.62 10.22
CA THR A 83 1.75 0.52 9.46
C THR A 83 1.97 0.32 7.97
N TYR A 84 1.09 0.88 7.15
CA TYR A 84 1.31 1.05 5.73
C TYR A 84 0.66 2.34 5.22
N SER A 85 1.21 2.87 4.14
CA SER A 85 0.61 3.93 3.35
C SER A 85 1.05 3.77 1.91
N MET A 86 0.10 3.71 0.99
CA MET A 86 0.33 3.70 -0.45
C MET A 86 -0.60 4.71 -1.12
N ALA A 87 -0.04 5.67 -1.84
CA ALA A 87 -0.82 6.77 -2.40
C ALA A 87 -0.32 7.19 -3.78
N TYR A 88 -1.26 7.48 -4.68
CA TYR A 88 -1.05 8.31 -5.85
C TYR A 88 -1.42 9.75 -5.48
N ILE A 89 -0.41 10.61 -5.52
CA ILE A 89 -0.46 12.01 -5.12
C ILE A 89 -0.34 12.87 -6.35
N ASN A 90 -1.32 13.72 -6.61
CA ASN A 90 -1.27 14.74 -7.64
C ASN A 90 -2.14 15.95 -7.25
N ALA A 91 -1.49 16.98 -6.72
CA ALA A 91 -2.15 18.20 -6.25
C ALA A 91 -2.85 19.00 -7.36
N THR A 92 -2.45 18.82 -8.62
CA THR A 92 -3.14 19.47 -9.76
C THR A 92 -4.50 18.84 -10.05
N ILE A 93 -4.71 17.61 -9.60
CA ILE A 93 -5.95 16.85 -9.78
C ILE A 93 -6.83 16.92 -8.54
N CYS A 94 -6.22 16.73 -7.37
CA CYS A 94 -6.91 16.74 -6.09
C CYS A 94 -6.21 17.77 -5.18
N PRO A 95 -6.73 19.00 -5.04
CA PRO A 95 -6.09 20.01 -4.20
C PRO A 95 -6.31 19.77 -2.71
N VAL A 96 -7.25 18.90 -2.35
CA VAL A 96 -7.52 18.49 -0.97
C VAL A 96 -6.61 17.33 -0.56
N ASP A 97 -6.64 17.00 0.72
CA ASP A 97 -6.00 15.79 1.25
C ASP A 97 -4.53 15.60 0.83
N ASN A 98 -3.75 16.70 0.88
CA ASN A 98 -2.34 16.74 0.48
C ASN A 98 -2.06 16.24 -0.94
N GLY A 99 -3.02 16.32 -1.86
CA GLY A 99 -2.84 15.82 -3.22
C GLY A 99 -3.30 14.39 -3.44
N ARG A 100 -3.79 13.67 -2.42
CA ARG A 100 -4.14 12.24 -2.55
C ARG A 100 -5.34 12.07 -3.48
N VAL A 101 -5.08 11.46 -4.63
CA VAL A 101 -6.10 11.10 -5.63
C VAL A 101 -6.63 9.71 -5.31
N ILE A 102 -5.74 8.74 -5.07
CA ILE A 102 -6.07 7.38 -4.66
C ILE A 102 -5.07 6.99 -3.57
N GLY A 103 -5.52 6.34 -2.50
CA GLY A 103 -4.61 5.77 -1.52
C GLY A 103 -5.22 4.71 -0.64
N TYR A 104 -4.37 3.97 0.05
CA TYR A 104 -4.72 3.04 1.11
C TYR A 104 -3.74 3.24 2.25
N ASP A 105 -4.24 3.36 3.46
CA ASP A 105 -3.41 3.38 4.66
C ASP A 105 -4.18 2.82 5.86
N ASN A 106 -3.47 2.60 6.95
CA ASN A 106 -4.06 2.18 8.22
C ASN A 106 -3.80 3.20 9.34
N ALA A 107 -3.72 4.49 9.00
CA ALA A 107 -3.62 5.53 9.99
C ALA A 107 -4.83 5.48 10.94
N HIS A 108 -4.64 5.95 12.18
CA HIS A 108 -5.67 5.92 13.22
C HIS A 108 -6.16 4.53 13.65
N GLY A 109 -5.46 3.46 13.27
CA GLY A 109 -5.78 2.10 13.69
C GLY A 109 -6.89 1.43 12.90
N GLU A 110 -7.38 2.09 11.84
CA GLU A 110 -8.41 1.56 10.94
C GLU A 110 -7.89 1.55 9.51
N HIS A 111 -8.18 0.46 8.79
CA HIS A 111 -7.84 0.32 7.39
C HIS A 111 -8.82 1.09 6.52
N HIS A 112 -8.29 1.93 5.62
CA HIS A 112 -9.14 2.75 4.79
C HIS A 112 -8.52 3.09 3.45
N LYS A 113 -9.40 3.36 2.50
CA LYS A 113 -9.09 3.86 1.18
C LYS A 113 -9.37 5.37 1.13
N HIS A 114 -8.53 6.09 0.39
CA HIS A 114 -8.74 7.47 -0.04
C HIS A 114 -9.12 7.49 -1.53
N ASP A 115 -10.20 8.19 -1.88
CA ASP A 115 -10.64 8.43 -3.25
C ASP A 115 -10.97 9.92 -3.42
N MET A 116 -10.13 10.66 -4.14
CA MET A 116 -10.27 12.11 -4.34
C MET A 116 -10.47 12.89 -3.03
N GLY A 117 -9.72 12.51 -1.98
CA GLY A 117 -9.81 13.08 -0.64
C GLY A 117 -10.97 12.57 0.22
N VAL A 118 -11.79 11.64 -0.27
CA VAL A 118 -12.82 10.96 0.50
C VAL A 118 -12.25 9.70 1.15
N TYR A 119 -12.36 9.61 2.46
CA TYR A 119 -12.01 8.44 3.27
C TYR A 119 -13.16 7.42 3.28
N VAL A 120 -12.85 6.14 3.08
CA VAL A 120 -13.79 5.01 3.19
C VAL A 120 -13.12 3.84 3.91
N PRO A 121 -13.71 3.30 5.00
CA PRO A 121 -13.20 2.09 5.65
C PRO A 121 -13.16 0.91 4.67
N VAL A 122 -12.15 0.05 4.79
CA VAL A 122 -12.01 -1.16 3.97
C VAL A 122 -11.60 -2.35 4.82
N GLU A 123 -12.03 -3.54 4.41
CA GLU A 123 -11.49 -4.79 4.97
C GLU A 123 -10.04 -4.95 4.58
N PHE A 124 -9.21 -5.41 5.52
CA PHE A 124 -7.81 -5.68 5.30
C PHE A 124 -7.54 -7.18 5.28
N GLU A 125 -7.20 -7.69 4.10
CA GLU A 125 -6.79 -9.09 3.93
C GLU A 125 -5.29 -9.27 4.15
N SER A 126 -4.48 -8.50 3.40
CA SER A 126 -3.02 -8.49 3.51
C SER A 126 -2.42 -7.25 2.85
N LEU A 127 -1.13 -7.00 3.07
CA LEU A 127 -0.43 -5.88 2.44
C LEU A 127 -0.28 -6.08 0.93
N GLU A 128 -0.04 -7.32 0.50
CA GLU A 128 0.05 -7.73 -0.90
C GLU A 128 -1.27 -7.47 -1.61
N ARG A 129 -2.39 -7.90 -1.01
CA ARG A 129 -3.72 -7.69 -1.59
C ARG A 129 -4.07 -6.21 -1.68
N THR A 130 -3.77 -5.45 -0.62
CA THR A 130 -3.96 -3.99 -0.61
C THR A 130 -3.15 -3.31 -1.71
N LEU A 131 -1.91 -3.77 -1.94
CA LEU A 131 -1.04 -3.25 -3.00
C LEU A 131 -1.56 -3.56 -4.40
N GLU A 132 -2.14 -4.74 -4.62
CA GLU A 132 -2.83 -5.09 -5.88
C GLU A 132 -4.04 -4.17 -6.11
N LEU A 133 -4.91 -4.01 -5.10
CA LEU A 133 -6.09 -3.14 -5.18
C LEU A 133 -5.72 -1.69 -5.49
N PHE A 134 -4.67 -1.18 -4.84
CA PHE A 134 -4.13 0.16 -5.12
C PHE A 134 -3.67 0.28 -6.58
N GLN A 135 -2.89 -0.69 -7.07
CA GLN A 135 -2.40 -0.68 -8.45
C GLN A 135 -3.56 -0.72 -9.45
N ASP A 136 -4.53 -1.61 -9.26
CA ASP A 136 -5.66 -1.75 -10.17
C ASP A 136 -6.48 -0.46 -10.25
N GLN A 137 -6.80 0.14 -9.10
CA GLN A 137 -7.53 1.41 -9.05
C GLN A 137 -6.75 2.56 -9.69
N TRP A 138 -5.45 2.66 -9.42
CA TRP A 138 -4.60 3.68 -10.04
C TRP A 138 -4.54 3.51 -11.56
N HIS A 139 -4.37 2.28 -12.07
CA HIS A 139 -4.39 2.01 -13.50
C HIS A 139 -5.75 2.32 -14.13
N GLN A 140 -6.84 1.96 -13.46
CA GLN A 140 -8.19 2.29 -13.91
C GLN A 140 -8.39 3.80 -14.00
N TYR A 141 -7.94 4.55 -12.99
CA TYR A 141 -7.98 6.01 -12.99
C TYR A 141 -7.20 6.62 -14.17
N LEU A 142 -5.97 6.15 -14.41
CA LEU A 142 -5.17 6.63 -15.53
C LEU A 142 -5.79 6.31 -16.90
N LYS A 143 -6.44 5.15 -17.04
CA LYS A 143 -7.19 4.79 -18.25
C LYS A 143 -8.38 5.74 -18.47
N LEU A 144 -9.20 5.96 -17.44
CA LEU A 144 -10.36 6.87 -17.50
C LEU A 144 -9.97 8.32 -17.83
N ARG A 145 -8.80 8.77 -17.37
CA ARG A 145 -8.32 10.13 -17.68
C ARG A 145 -7.81 10.28 -19.11
N LYS A 146 -7.34 9.20 -19.75
CA LYS A 146 -6.91 9.21 -21.16
C LYS A 146 -8.07 9.14 -22.16
N SER A 147 -9.22 8.64 -21.73
CA SER A 147 -10.43 8.56 -22.56
C SER A 147 -11.28 9.84 -22.54
N LYS A 148 -10.91 10.85 -21.75
CA LYS A 148 -11.51 12.18 -21.72
C LYS A 148 -10.64 13.13 -22.52
#